data_AF-A0A960EEV4-F1
#
_entry.id   AF-A0A960EEV4-F1
#
_cell.length_a   1.000
_cell.length_b   1.000
_cell.length_c   1.000
_cell.angle_alpha   90.00
_cell.angle_beta   90.00
_cell.angle_gamma   90.00
#
_symmetry.space_group_name_H-M   'P 1'
#
loop_
_entity.id
_entity.type
_entity.pdbx_description
1 polymer ?
#
loop_
_entity_poly.entity_id
_entity_poly.type
_entity_poly.pdbx_seq_one_letter_code
_entity_poly.pdbx_strand_id
1 'polypeptide(L)' 'MRVRAYVVGLTPERVEQFQHGLLTELPEWTGPATTLLGVDALFVPEALIEIDAEAVVVRA' A
#
# COMPACT_ATOMS: atom_id res chain seq x y z
N MET A 1 7.94 -3.92 10.16
CA MET A 1 7.67 -3.66 8.74
C MET A 1 6.68 -2.51 8.64
N ARG A 2 6.80 -1.66 7.63
CA ARG A 2 5.90 -0.53 7.36
C ARG A 2 5.63 -0.42 5.87
N VAL A 3 4.43 0.04 5.52
CA VAL A 3 4.03 0.35 4.14
C VAL A 3 3.46 1.77 4.05
N ARG A 4 3.85 2.50 3.01
CA ARG A 4 3.19 3.73 2.57
C ARG A 4 2.69 3.51 1.15
N ALA A 5 1.42 3.73 0.93
CA ALA A 5 0.80 3.61 -0.38
C ALA A 5 0.29 4.99 -0.83
N TYR A 6 0.71 5.39 -2.03
CA TYR A 6 0.32 6.64 -2.69
C TYR A 6 -0.62 6.31 -3.84
N VAL A 7 -1.85 6.79 -3.79
CA VAL A 7 -2.91 6.43 -4.73
C VAL A 7 -3.41 7.67 -5.46
N VAL A 8 -3.38 7.62 -6.79
CA VAL A 8 -3.96 8.68 -7.63
C VAL A 8 -5.49 8.58 -7.57
N GLY A 9 -6.18 9.68 -7.34
CA GLY A 9 -7.64 9.72 -7.31
C GLY A 9 -8.23 8.77 -6.26
N LEU A 10 -7.75 8.87 -5.02
CA LEU A 10 -8.22 8.03 -3.91
C LEU A 10 -9.70 8.27 -3.61
N THR A 11 -10.49 7.19 -3.60
CA THR A 11 -11.91 7.17 -3.20
C THR A 11 -12.11 6.11 -2.12
N PRO A 12 -13.22 6.14 -1.35
CA PRO A 12 -13.54 5.09 -0.37
C PRO A 12 -13.49 3.68 -0.97
N GLU A 13 -14.00 3.48 -2.19
CA GLU A 13 -13.99 2.17 -2.87
C GLU A 13 -12.56 1.70 -3.16
N ARG A 14 -11.65 2.62 -3.50
CA ARG A 14 -10.23 2.30 -3.72
C ARG A 14 -9.50 1.99 -2.41
N VAL A 15 -9.94 2.57 -1.28
CA VAL A 15 -9.44 2.17 0.05
C VAL A 15 -9.79 0.71 0.34
N GLU A 16 -11.04 0.31 0.08
CA GLU A 16 -11.49 -1.07 0.28
C GLU A 16 -10.75 -2.05 -0.64
N GLN A 17 -10.56 -1.69 -1.92
CA GLN A 17 -9.77 -2.48 -2.87
C GLN A 17 -8.32 -2.67 -2.40
N PHE A 18 -7.69 -1.60 -1.91
CA PHE A 18 -6.34 -1.68 -1.38
C PHE A 18 -6.26 -2.58 -0.14
N GLN A 19 -7.19 -2.42 0.81
CA GLN A 19 -7.23 -3.27 2.01
C GLN A 19 -7.45 -4.74 1.65
N HIS A 20 -8.34 -5.02 0.70
CA HIS A 20 -8.57 -6.38 0.23
C HIS A 20 -7.29 -6.99 -0.36
N GLY A 21 -6.62 -6.29 -1.29
CA GLY A 21 -5.36 -6.75 -1.86
C GLY A 21 -4.27 -6.97 -0.82
N LEU A 22 -4.12 -6.05 0.15
CA LEU A 22 -3.14 -6.17 1.22
C LEU A 22 -3.38 -7.42 2.08
N LEU A 23 -4.63 -7.69 2.45
CA LEU A 23 -5.00 -8.86 3.27
C LEU A 23 -4.89 -10.19 2.50
N THR A 24 -5.11 -10.17 1.18
CA THR A 24 -4.90 -11.36 0.33
C THR A 24 -3.43 -11.73 0.23
N GLU A 25 -2.56 -10.75 0.02
CA GLU A 25 -1.13 -10.99 -0.22
C GLU A 25 -0.32 -11.17 1.08
N LEU A 26 -0.81 -10.64 2.21
CA LEU A 26 -0.18 -10.76 3.53
C LEU A 26 -1.12 -11.50 4.49
N PRO A 27 -1.14 -12.85 4.45
CA PRO A 27 -2.14 -13.67 5.12
C PRO A 27 -2.01 -13.73 6.66
N GLU A 28 -1.00 -13.09 7.25
CA GLU A 28 -0.78 -13.12 8.70
C GLU A 28 -1.40 -11.91 9.41
N TRP A 29 -1.90 -12.15 10.63
CA TRP A 29 -2.68 -11.24 11.48
C TRP A 29 -1.92 -9.98 11.96
N THR A 30 -0.71 -9.75 11.45
CA THR A 30 0.16 -8.60 11.77
C THR A 30 0.66 -7.92 10.49
N GLY A 31 -0.27 -7.63 9.58
CA GLY A 31 0.02 -6.75 8.44
C GLY A 31 0.79 -5.50 8.87
N PRO A 32 1.67 -4.96 8.02
CA PRO A 32 2.52 -3.84 8.39
C PRO A 32 1.68 -2.63 8.78
N ALA A 33 2.22 -1.80 9.66
CA ALA A 33 1.66 -0.46 9.86
C ALA A 33 1.60 0.23 8.48
N THR A 34 0.38 0.63 8.09
CA THR A 34 0.11 1.10 6.73
C THR A 34 -0.44 2.52 6.75
N THR A 35 0.11 3.38 5.91
CA THR A 35 -0.44 4.70 5.61
C THR A 35 -0.87 4.73 4.16
N LEU A 36 -2.11 5.13 3.91
CA LEU A 36 -2.67 5.30 2.57
C LEU A 36 -2.92 6.79 2.33
N LEU A 37 -2.34 7.33 1.26
CA LEU A 37 -2.38 8.75 0.92
C LEU A 37 -2.94 8.94 -0.48
N GLY A 38 -3.88 9.87 -0.63
CA GLY A 38 -4.27 10.38 -1.93
C GLY A 38 -3.22 11.35 -2.47
N VAL A 39 -2.83 11.20 -3.73
CA VAL A 39 -1.89 12.11 -4.42
C VAL A 39 -2.46 12.52 -5.78
N ASP A 40 -2.03 13.67 -6.28
CA ASP A 40 -2.52 14.20 -7.57
C ASP A 40 -1.94 13.42 -8.76
N ALA A 41 -0.68 12.99 -8.68
CA ALA A 41 0.00 12.23 -9.71
C ALA A 41 1.20 11.45 -9.14
N LEU A 42 1.68 10.47 -9.90
CA LEU A 42 2.92 9.73 -9.66
C LEU A 42 3.95 10.05 -10.75
N PHE A 43 5.19 9.56 -10.61
CA PHE A 43 6.24 9.82 -11.59
C PHE A 43 5.89 9.26 -12.99
N VAL A 44 5.28 8.07 -13.04
CA VAL A 44 4.72 7.48 -14.27
C VAL A 44 3.25 7.89 -14.38
N PRO A 45 2.84 8.64 -15.43
CA PRO A 45 1.47 9.16 -15.53
C PRO A 45 0.37 8.10 -15.53
N GLU A 46 0.67 6.91 -16.04
CA GLU A 46 -0.26 5.78 -16.11
C GLU A 46 -0.32 4.96 -14.81
N ALA A 47 0.60 5.20 -13.86
CA ALA A 47 0.60 4.50 -12.60
C ALA A 47 -0.58 4.95 -11.71
N LEU A 48 -1.28 3.98 -11.13
CA LEU A 48 -2.43 4.23 -10.26
C LEU A 48 -2.06 4.21 -8.77
N ILE A 49 -0.97 3.52 -8.45
CA ILE A 49 -0.49 3.31 -7.09
C ILE A 49 1.04 3.18 -7.08
N GLU A 50 1.66 3.74 -6.06
CA GLU A 50 3.06 3.47 -5.68
C GLU A 50 3.10 2.96 -4.24
N ILE A 51 3.91 1.94 -3.98
CA ILE A 51 4.07 1.34 -2.65
C ILE A 51 5.53 1.45 -2.23
N ASP A 52 5.78 2.20 -1.16
CA ASP A 52 7.05 2.27 -0.45
C ASP A 52 6.97 1.37 0.80
N ALA A 53 7.85 0.37 0.88
CA ALA A 53 7.83 -0.63 1.92
C ALA A 53 9.20 -0.76 2.61
N GLU A 54 9.17 -0.86 3.93
CA GLU A 54 10.34 -1.06 4.77
C GLU A 54 10.17 -2.33 5.60
N ALA A 55 11.10 -3.28 5.45
CA ALA A 55 11.07 -4.56 6.11
C ALA A 55 12.37 -4.84 6.90
N VAL A 56 12.27 -5.72 7.90
CA VAL A 56 13.42 -6.22 8.66
C VAL A 56 13.76 -7.61 8.14
N VAL A 57 15.00 -7.81 7.71
CA VAL A 57 15.51 -9.13 7.33
C VAL A 57 16.14 -9.76 8.55
N VAL A 58 15.44 -10.71 9.17
CA VAL A 58 16.02 -11.52 10.25
C VAL A 58 16.78 -12.67 9.60
N ARG A 59 18.10 -12.70 9.78
CA ARG A 59 18.90 -13.88 9.41
C ARG A 59 18.71 -14.94 10.49
N ALA A 60 18.31 -16.14 10.06
CA ALA A 60 18.32 -17.34 10.90
C ALA A 60 19.75 -17.84 11.13
#